data_AF-A0A7Z9SJI8-F1
#
_entry.id   AF-A0A7Z9SJI8-F1
#
_cell.length_a   1.000
_cell.length_b   1.000
_cell.length_c   1.000
_cell.angle_alpha   90.00
_cell.angle_beta   90.00
_cell.angle_gamma   90.00
#
_symmetry.space_group_name_H-M   'P 1'
#
loop_
_entity.id
_entity.type
_entity.pdbx_description
1 polymer ?
#
loop_
_entity_poly.entity_id
_entity_poly.type
_entity_poly.pdbx_seq_one_letter_code
_entity_poly.pdbx_strand_id
1 'polypeptide(L)'
;MIKAGLVIKFLFLPDGEDPDTLVKKESTKAFEARIKNAHTLSKFLFDHVKAEVDFDTIEGKTLFLEKVSVLVNQVNYEIYQQQLIKGIAQVLGQSIDQVQTIFQQQAAQPQATPPVIDDEPPIPEFTDFTDDDPVSQPASTQSSAVKTHMSRMIRLLLNYPVLADDTVETRVRQLNKTNKKFEVLLELVHSSQMGEDEDISQEELIKPFKNKIKTYNRLKQLCTLEVPLSEKAAREEFLDALLKVEDIQKKAESLLIEDEEEYAKNLKARKGKKS
;
A
#
# COMPACT_ATOMS: atom_id res chain seq x y z
N MET A 1 15.00 1.08 10.45
CA MET A 1 14.40 1.23 11.79
C MET A 1 15.08 2.41 12.48
N ILE A 2 14.30 3.37 12.98
CA ILE A 2 14.82 4.47 13.80
C ILE A 2 15.08 3.89 15.19
N LYS A 3 16.31 3.99 15.69
CA LYS A 3 16.73 3.53 17.02
C LYS A 3 17.12 4.73 17.88
N ALA A 4 17.13 4.56 19.21
CA ALA A 4 17.63 5.57 20.13
C ALA A 4 19.05 6.03 19.74
N GLY A 5 19.28 7.35 19.75
CA GLY A 5 20.58 7.97 19.40
C GLY A 5 20.81 8.26 17.92
N LEU A 6 19.89 7.86 17.02
CA LEU A 6 20.00 8.18 15.59
C LEU A 6 19.45 9.59 15.30
N VAL A 7 20.30 10.48 14.79
CA VAL A 7 19.88 11.82 14.34
C VAL A 7 19.94 11.87 12.82
N ILE A 8 18.78 12.06 12.18
CA ILE A 8 18.67 12.23 10.73
C ILE A 8 18.38 13.71 10.43
N LYS A 9 19.16 14.27 9.50
CA LYS A 9 18.98 15.63 8.98
C LYS A 9 18.91 15.63 7.46
N PHE A 10 18.13 16.56 6.92
CA PHE A 10 17.93 16.78 5.50
C PHE A 10 18.53 18.12 5.09
N LEU A 11 19.49 18.06 4.18
CA LEU A 11 20.13 19.23 3.58
C LEU A 11 19.60 19.40 2.17
N PHE A 12 18.92 20.51 1.89
CA PHE A 12 18.48 20.88 0.56
C PHE A 12 19.54 21.79 -0.09
N LEU A 13 19.98 21.38 -1.27
CA LEU A 13 20.89 22.17 -2.10
C LEU A 13 20.07 23.06 -3.05
N PRO A 14 20.61 24.20 -3.50
CA PRO A 14 20.01 24.99 -4.58
C PRO A 14 19.90 24.19 -5.88
N ASP A 15 18.96 24.58 -6.74
CA ASP A 15 18.71 23.90 -8.01
C ASP A 15 19.96 23.85 -8.90
N GLY A 16 20.29 22.64 -9.36
CA GLY A 16 21.44 22.40 -10.25
C GLY A 16 22.81 22.39 -9.56
N GLU A 17 22.88 22.52 -8.23
CA GLU A 17 24.12 22.38 -7.46
C GLU A 17 24.28 20.97 -6.89
N ASP A 18 25.49 20.42 -6.98
CA ASP A 18 25.90 19.18 -6.31
C ASP A 18 26.81 19.52 -5.10
N PRO A 19 27.03 18.60 -4.13
CA PRO A 19 27.81 18.93 -2.94
C PRO A 19 29.25 19.36 -3.29
N ASP A 20 29.84 18.80 -4.34
CA ASP A 20 31.20 19.14 -4.77
C ASP A 20 31.29 20.55 -5.38
N THR A 21 30.35 20.96 -6.23
CA THR A 21 30.31 22.33 -6.78
C THR A 21 29.96 23.33 -5.69
N LEU A 22 29.07 22.97 -4.77
CA LEU A 22 28.65 23.87 -3.71
C LEU A 22 29.75 24.11 -2.68
N VAL A 23 30.57 23.11 -2.34
CA VAL A 23 31.77 23.30 -1.48
C VAL A 23 32.88 24.09 -2.19
N LYS A 24 32.94 24.02 -3.53
CA LYS A 24 33.88 24.84 -4.32
C LYS A 24 33.42 26.29 -4.42
N LYS A 25 32.12 26.54 -4.53
CA LYS A 25 31.51 27.89 -4.58
C LYS A 25 31.42 28.53 -3.20
N GLU A 26 30.89 27.80 -2.23
CA GLU A 26 30.76 28.19 -0.82
C GLU A 26 31.94 27.58 -0.05
N SER A 27 32.83 28.39 0.51
CA SER A 27 33.97 27.89 1.32
C SER A 27 33.54 26.82 2.34
N THR A 28 34.43 25.90 2.71
CA THR A 28 34.14 24.77 3.63
C THR A 28 33.38 25.18 4.89
N LYS A 29 33.72 26.35 5.47
CA LYS A 29 33.06 26.90 6.66
C LYS A 29 31.59 27.27 6.43
N ALA A 30 31.24 27.76 5.24
CA ALA A 30 29.87 28.07 4.86
C ALA A 30 29.05 26.79 4.64
N PHE A 31 29.64 25.77 4.01
CA PHE A 31 29.01 24.47 3.85
C PHE A 31 28.75 23.76 5.19
N GLU A 32 29.70 23.81 6.12
CA GLU A 32 29.51 23.29 7.48
C GLU A 32 28.39 24.02 8.23
N ALA A 33 28.27 25.34 8.07
CA ALA A 33 27.16 26.11 8.63
C ALA A 33 25.82 25.66 8.03
N ARG A 34 25.79 25.36 6.73
CA ARG A 34 24.61 24.83 6.05
C ARG A 34 24.20 23.46 6.57
N ILE A 35 25.16 22.54 6.78
CA ILE A 35 24.92 21.23 7.42
C ILE A 35 24.36 21.40 8.83
N LYS A 36 24.88 22.35 9.61
CA LYS A 36 24.37 22.61 10.97
C LYS A 36 22.91 23.06 10.95
N ASN A 37 22.54 23.88 9.97
CA ASN A 37 21.18 24.38 9.73
C ASN A 37 20.28 23.42 8.93
N ALA A 38 20.74 22.21 8.62
CA ALA A 38 19.95 21.20 7.92
C ALA A 38 18.67 20.87 8.71
N HIS A 39 17.59 20.61 7.97
CA HIS A 39 16.27 20.35 8.53
C HIS A 39 16.30 19.03 9.32
N THR A 40 15.71 19.00 10.52
CA THR A 40 15.53 17.74 11.23
C THR A 40 14.47 16.89 10.53
N LEU A 41 14.50 15.58 10.74
CA LEU A 41 13.47 14.65 10.23
C LEU A 41 12.04 15.11 10.58
N SER A 42 11.82 15.50 11.84
CA SER A 42 10.50 15.95 12.30
C SER A 42 10.02 17.19 11.55
N LYS A 43 10.89 18.20 11.42
CA LYS A 43 10.56 19.44 10.72
C LYS A 43 10.29 19.18 9.24
N PHE A 44 11.17 18.43 8.58
CA PHE A 44 10.99 18.09 7.17
C PHE A 44 9.67 17.35 6.91
N LEU A 45 9.33 16.37 7.75
CA LEU A 45 8.09 15.62 7.62
C LEU A 45 6.86 16.52 7.74
N PHE A 46 6.83 17.41 8.75
CA PHE A 46 5.71 18.33 8.94
C PHE A 46 5.59 19.33 7.80
N ASP A 47 6.71 19.94 7.39
CA ASP A 47 6.73 20.92 6.29
C ASP A 47 6.28 20.29 4.97
N HIS A 48 6.69 19.04 4.70
CA HIS A 48 6.32 18.32 3.50
C HIS A 48 4.83 18.00 3.45
N VAL A 49 4.26 17.42 4.52
CA VAL A 49 2.82 17.08 4.54
C VAL A 49 1.97 18.35 4.56
N LYS A 50 2.43 19.42 5.23
CA LYS A 50 1.77 20.72 5.23
C LYS A 50 1.71 21.34 3.83
N ALA A 51 2.71 21.13 2.99
CA ALA A 51 2.70 21.62 1.61
C ALA A 51 1.73 20.87 0.69
N GLU A 52 1.30 19.66 1.06
CA GLU A 52 0.34 18.86 0.28
C GLU A 52 -1.13 19.15 0.63
N VAL A 53 -1.40 19.93 1.69
CA VAL A 53 -2.75 20.19 2.20
C VAL A 53 -3.00 21.68 2.37
N ASP A 54 -4.26 22.09 2.29
CA ASP A 54 -4.66 23.46 2.64
C ASP A 54 -4.72 23.64 4.17
N PHE A 55 -3.56 23.84 4.79
CA PHE A 55 -3.42 23.87 6.26
C PHE A 55 -4.16 25.01 6.96
N ASP A 56 -4.67 26.00 6.22
CA ASP A 56 -5.43 27.11 6.80
C ASP A 56 -6.90 26.74 7.04
N THR A 57 -7.38 25.65 6.43
CA THR A 57 -8.74 25.11 6.58
C THR A 57 -8.83 24.03 7.66
N ILE A 58 -10.05 23.80 8.18
CA ILE A 58 -10.31 22.72 9.15
C ILE A 58 -10.10 21.36 8.47
N GLU A 59 -10.55 21.25 7.23
CA GLU A 59 -10.44 20.09 6.36
C GLU A 59 -8.98 19.74 6.12
N GLY A 60 -8.14 20.72 5.75
CA GLY A 60 -6.72 20.48 5.53
C GLY A 60 -5.94 20.16 6.81
N LYS A 61 -6.31 20.73 7.96
CA LYS A 61 -5.74 20.30 9.27
C LYS A 61 -6.11 18.86 9.62
N THR A 62 -7.32 18.44 9.26
CA THR A 62 -7.79 17.06 9.43
C THR A 62 -7.01 16.10 8.54
N LEU A 63 -6.87 16.44 7.25
CA LEU A 63 -6.07 15.67 6.30
C LEU A 63 -4.59 15.60 6.68
N PHE A 64 -4.03 16.70 7.22
CA PHE A 64 -2.67 16.72 7.75
C PHE A 64 -2.49 15.69 8.87
N LEU A 65 -3.41 15.67 9.84
CA LEU A 65 -3.38 14.72 10.96
C LEU A 65 -3.43 13.27 10.48
N GLU A 66 -4.34 12.96 9.55
CA GLU A 66 -4.48 11.62 8.97
C GLU A 66 -3.18 11.16 8.28
N LYS A 67 -2.62 11.99 7.41
CA LYS A 67 -1.39 11.68 6.68
C LYS A 67 -0.20 11.51 7.63
N VAL A 68 -0.02 12.43 8.58
CA VAL A 68 1.10 12.38 9.52
C VAL A 68 0.99 11.17 10.45
N SER A 69 -0.21 10.82 10.90
CA SER A 69 -0.43 9.67 11.78
C SER A 69 0.02 8.35 11.16
N VAL A 70 -0.28 8.13 9.88
CA VAL A 70 0.20 6.95 9.14
C VAL A 70 1.74 6.87 9.14
N LEU A 71 2.43 8.00 8.96
CA LEU A 71 3.89 8.06 8.95
C LEU A 71 4.49 7.86 10.35
N VAL A 72 3.90 8.49 11.36
CA VAL A 72 4.33 8.39 12.77
C VAL A 72 4.15 6.97 13.30
N ASN A 73 3.10 6.25 12.88
CA ASN A 73 2.88 4.85 13.24
C ASN A 73 3.90 3.87 12.64
N GLN A 74 4.69 4.30 11.64
CA GLN A 74 5.82 3.49 11.12
C GLN A 74 7.09 3.62 11.98
N VAL A 75 7.11 4.54 12.96
CA VAL A 75 8.24 4.79 13.83
C VAL A 75 8.24 3.78 14.98
N ASN A 76 9.09 2.76 14.89
CA ASN A 76 9.24 1.71 15.92
C ASN A 76 9.96 2.17 17.21
N TYR A 77 9.95 3.48 17.53
CA TYR A 77 10.59 4.03 18.71
C TYR A 77 9.61 4.93 19.49
N GLU A 78 8.99 4.35 20.50
CA GLU A 78 7.86 4.93 21.25
C GLU A 78 8.15 6.31 21.83
N ILE A 79 9.33 6.51 22.43
CA ILE A 79 9.70 7.81 23.03
C ILE A 79 9.75 8.90 21.95
N TYR A 80 10.32 8.61 20.78
CA TYR A 80 10.36 9.57 19.68
C TYR A 80 8.98 9.77 19.05
N GLN A 81 8.16 8.72 18.96
CA GLN A 81 6.77 8.80 18.52
C GLN A 81 5.98 9.78 19.40
N GLN A 82 6.12 9.69 20.73
CA GLN A 82 5.48 10.62 21.67
C GLN A 82 5.97 12.07 21.47
N GLN A 83 7.25 12.28 21.19
CA GLN A 83 7.78 13.63 20.89
C GLN A 83 7.23 14.18 19.58
N LEU A 84 7.06 13.35 18.56
CA LEU A 84 6.42 13.73 17.30
C LEU A 84 4.96 14.14 17.53
N ILE A 85 4.19 13.35 18.29
CA ILE A 85 2.79 13.67 18.64
C ILE A 85 2.70 15.01 19.37
N LYS A 86 3.60 15.28 20.33
CA LYS A 86 3.66 16.57 21.03
C LYS A 86 3.95 17.73 20.07
N GLY A 87 4.89 17.55 19.14
CA GLY A 87 5.19 18.55 18.11
C GLY A 87 4.01 18.83 17.19
N ILE A 88 3.26 17.79 16.81
CA ILE A 88 2.06 17.90 15.96
C ILE A 88 0.95 18.69 16.67
N ALA A 89 0.69 18.37 17.94
CA ALA A 89 -0.28 19.11 18.75
C ALA A 89 0.07 20.61 18.84
N GLN A 90 1.35 20.94 19.00
CA GLN A 90 1.83 22.33 18.99
C GLN A 90 1.62 23.02 17.63
N VAL A 91 1.88 22.32 16.51
CA VAL A 91 1.70 22.86 15.15
C VAL A 91 0.22 23.13 14.85
N LEU A 92 -0.69 22.32 15.37
CA LEU A 92 -2.13 22.45 15.16
C LEU A 92 -2.83 23.36 16.19
N GLY A 93 -2.15 23.69 17.30
CA GLY A 93 -2.75 24.43 18.41
C GLY A 93 -3.82 23.63 19.16
N GLN A 94 -3.74 22.30 19.13
CA GLN A 94 -4.69 21.39 19.77
C GLN A 94 -4.10 20.75 21.02
N SER A 95 -4.95 20.14 21.87
CA SER A 95 -4.45 19.44 23.06
C SER A 95 -3.74 18.15 22.66
N ILE A 96 -2.68 17.82 23.40
CA ILE A 96 -1.88 16.60 23.16
C ILE A 96 -2.78 15.36 23.29
N ASP A 97 -3.70 15.36 24.26
CA ASP A 97 -4.60 14.25 24.53
C ASP A 97 -5.55 13.98 23.34
N GLN A 98 -6.12 15.04 22.73
CA GLN A 98 -6.99 14.91 21.56
C GLN A 98 -6.25 14.30 20.37
N VAL A 99 -5.04 14.81 20.08
CA VAL A 99 -4.21 14.28 19.00
C VAL A 99 -3.82 12.83 19.30
N GLN A 100 -3.45 12.51 20.53
CA GLN A 100 -3.08 11.16 20.93
C GLN A 100 -4.26 10.16 20.80
N THR A 101 -5.49 10.58 21.09
CA THR A 101 -6.69 9.76 20.87
C THR A 101 -6.91 9.46 19.39
N ILE A 102 -6.77 10.46 18.52
CA ILE A 102 -6.92 10.29 17.06
C ILE A 102 -5.87 9.29 16.53
N PHE A 103 -4.62 9.39 17.00
CA PHE A 103 -3.54 8.49 16.59
C PHE A 103 -3.78 7.04 17.06
N GLN A 104 -4.31 6.85 18.26
CA GLN A 104 -4.70 5.52 18.76
C GLN A 104 -5.90 4.95 18.01
N GLN A 105 -6.89 5.76 17.67
CA GLN A 105 -8.04 5.34 16.85
C GLN A 105 -7.60 4.94 15.44
N GLN A 106 -6.70 5.68 14.81
CA GLN A 106 -6.16 5.35 13.49
C GLN A 106 -5.21 4.15 13.49
N ALA A 107 -4.55 3.84 14.62
CA ALA A 107 -3.80 2.60 14.79
C ALA A 107 -4.71 1.37 14.96
N ALA A 108 -5.91 1.56 15.53
CA ALA A 108 -6.90 0.51 15.76
C ALA A 108 -7.87 0.30 14.57
N GLN A 109 -8.00 1.28 13.68
CA GLN A 109 -8.82 1.14 12.47
C GLN A 109 -8.00 0.60 11.30
N PRO A 110 -8.34 -0.58 10.76
CA PRO A 110 -7.84 -1.00 9.46
C PRO A 110 -8.47 -0.09 8.39
N GLN A 111 -7.76 0.98 7.98
CA GLN A 111 -8.11 1.89 6.88
C GLN A 111 -9.61 1.90 6.54
N ALA A 112 -10.43 2.52 7.40
CA ALA A 112 -11.81 2.76 7.05
C ALA A 112 -11.82 3.71 5.84
N THR A 113 -12.36 3.22 4.72
CA THR A 113 -12.87 4.06 3.65
C THR A 113 -13.78 5.14 4.23
N PRO A 114 -13.77 6.39 3.71
CA PRO A 114 -14.63 7.45 4.22
C PRO A 114 -16.10 6.98 4.23
N PRO A 115 -16.88 7.38 5.26
CA PRO A 115 -18.28 7.03 5.33
C PRO A 115 -19.02 7.69 4.17
N VAL A 116 -19.69 6.88 3.35
CA VAL A 116 -20.73 7.36 2.45
C VAL A 116 -21.83 7.91 3.34
N ILE A 117 -21.99 9.23 3.37
CA ILE A 117 -23.13 9.89 3.99
C ILE A 117 -24.29 9.72 2.99
N ASP A 118 -25.01 8.60 3.07
CA ASP A 118 -26.34 8.45 2.49
C ASP A 118 -27.35 8.86 3.56
N ASP A 119 -27.62 10.16 3.65
CA ASP A 119 -28.82 10.69 4.30
C ASP A 119 -29.71 11.26 3.18
N GLU A 120 -30.40 10.38 2.45
CA GLU A 120 -31.54 10.78 1.62
C GLU A 120 -32.65 9.71 1.75
N PRO A 121 -33.89 10.08 2.13
CA PRO A 121 -34.98 9.14 2.31
C PRO A 121 -35.36 8.48 0.97
N PRO A 122 -35.83 7.22 0.97
CA PRO A 122 -36.10 6.51 -0.27
C PRO A 122 -37.35 7.08 -0.94
N ILE A 123 -37.18 7.76 -2.06
CA ILE A 123 -38.26 8.17 -2.95
C ILE A 123 -38.64 6.95 -3.80
N PRO A 124 -39.93 6.60 -3.96
CA PRO A 124 -40.34 5.42 -4.70
C PRO A 124 -40.01 5.53 -6.20
N GLU A 125 -39.47 4.41 -6.68
CA GLU A 125 -39.24 3.98 -8.05
C GLU A 125 -40.15 4.64 -9.11
N PHE A 126 -39.58 5.58 -9.87
CA PHE A 126 -40.05 5.91 -11.20
C PHE A 126 -38.88 5.73 -12.17
N THR A 127 -38.91 4.59 -12.86
CA THR A 127 -38.23 4.42 -14.14
C THR A 127 -38.82 5.42 -15.13
N ASP A 128 -37.99 6.30 -15.67
CA ASP A 128 -37.86 6.62 -17.11
C ASP A 128 -37.17 7.99 -17.25
N PHE A 129 -36.00 8.02 -17.87
CA PHE A 129 -35.49 9.03 -18.81
C PHE A 129 -33.96 8.91 -18.98
N THR A 130 -33.59 8.95 -20.26
CA THR A 130 -32.32 8.66 -20.93
C THR A 130 -31.26 9.77 -20.86
N ASP A 131 -30.02 9.35 -21.14
CA ASP A 131 -28.86 10.09 -21.67
C ASP A 131 -28.29 11.26 -20.83
N ASP A 132 -27.12 11.06 -20.23
CA ASP A 132 -25.86 11.72 -20.66
C ASP A 132 -24.64 11.16 -19.86
N ASP A 133 -23.58 10.81 -20.60
CA ASP A 133 -22.17 10.49 -20.25
C ASP A 133 -21.73 10.10 -18.81
N PRO A 134 -21.09 8.92 -18.61
CA PRO A 134 -20.27 8.66 -17.44
C PRO A 134 -18.83 9.17 -17.65
N VAL A 135 -18.47 10.27 -16.98
CA VAL A 135 -17.06 10.63 -16.79
C VAL A 135 -16.39 9.57 -15.90
N SER A 136 -15.56 8.75 -16.55
CA SER A 136 -14.75 7.72 -15.92
C SER A 136 -13.64 8.30 -15.05
N GLN A 137 -13.51 7.85 -13.81
CA GLN A 137 -12.24 7.84 -13.06
C GLN A 137 -11.80 6.38 -12.84
N PRO A 138 -10.73 5.89 -13.50
CA PRO A 138 -10.15 4.58 -13.21
C PRO A 138 -8.66 4.73 -12.83
N ALA A 139 -8.26 4.39 -11.59
CA ALA A 139 -6.84 4.05 -11.32
C ALA A 139 -6.56 3.30 -10.00
N SER A 140 -7.28 3.51 -8.90
CA SER A 140 -6.82 3.02 -7.58
C SER A 140 -7.46 1.71 -7.07
N THR A 141 -8.54 1.24 -7.70
CA THR A 141 -9.36 0.12 -7.18
C THR A 141 -8.87 -1.28 -7.56
N GLN A 142 -8.05 -1.43 -8.61
CA GLN A 142 -7.58 -2.76 -9.05
C GLN A 142 -6.52 -3.36 -8.11
N SER A 143 -5.65 -2.53 -7.53
CA SER A 143 -4.56 -2.96 -6.63
C SER A 143 -5.07 -3.46 -5.27
N SER A 144 -6.19 -2.93 -4.78
CA SER A 144 -6.85 -3.42 -3.56
C SER A 144 -7.59 -4.74 -3.82
N ALA A 145 -8.27 -4.88 -4.97
CA ALA A 145 -8.98 -6.09 -5.34
C ALA A 145 -8.05 -7.32 -5.40
N VAL A 146 -6.87 -7.20 -6.03
CA VAL A 146 -5.89 -8.31 -6.08
C VAL A 146 -5.41 -8.72 -4.68
N LYS A 147 -5.19 -7.77 -3.76
CA LYS A 147 -4.76 -8.06 -2.38
C LYS A 147 -5.82 -8.81 -1.58
N THR A 148 -7.10 -8.51 -1.81
CA THR A 148 -8.23 -9.20 -1.17
C THR A 148 -8.30 -10.66 -1.63
N HIS A 149 -8.27 -10.91 -2.93
CA HIS A 149 -8.26 -12.28 -3.48
C HIS A 149 -7.01 -13.05 -3.06
N MET A 150 -5.85 -12.39 -3.02
CA MET A 150 -4.60 -12.99 -2.50
C MET A 150 -4.70 -13.42 -1.04
N SER A 151 -5.21 -12.54 -0.18
CA SER A 151 -5.40 -12.86 1.24
C SER A 151 -6.36 -14.04 1.42
N ARG A 152 -7.40 -14.11 0.57
CA ARG A 152 -8.38 -15.20 0.56
C ARG A 152 -7.76 -16.53 0.12
N MET A 153 -7.04 -16.54 -1.01
CA MET A 153 -6.34 -17.73 -1.52
C MET A 153 -5.32 -18.27 -0.52
N ILE A 154 -4.50 -17.38 0.08
CA ILE A 154 -3.52 -17.76 1.11
C ILE A 154 -4.23 -18.36 2.33
N ARG A 155 -5.32 -17.75 2.80
CA ARG A 155 -6.09 -18.27 3.94
C ARG A 155 -6.69 -19.64 3.65
N LEU A 156 -7.22 -19.86 2.45
CA LEU A 156 -7.78 -21.15 2.04
C LEU A 156 -6.70 -22.22 1.99
N LEU A 157 -5.53 -21.90 1.42
CA LEU A 157 -4.42 -22.86 1.29
C LEU A 157 -3.81 -23.21 2.66
N LEU A 158 -3.75 -22.25 3.59
CA LEU A 158 -3.31 -22.52 4.97
C LEU A 158 -4.28 -23.43 5.73
N ASN A 159 -5.59 -23.32 5.50
CA ASN A 159 -6.58 -24.18 6.16
C ASN A 159 -6.81 -25.51 5.45
N TYR A 160 -6.59 -25.56 4.13
CA TYR A 160 -6.80 -26.73 3.28
C TYR A 160 -5.60 -26.91 2.34
N PRO A 161 -4.49 -27.49 2.82
CA PRO A 161 -3.29 -27.72 2.01
C PRO A 161 -3.55 -28.62 0.80
N VAL A 162 -4.54 -29.52 0.91
CA VAL A 162 -5.01 -30.44 -0.16
C VAL A 162 -5.46 -29.70 -1.44
N LEU A 163 -5.73 -28.39 -1.35
CA LEU A 163 -6.10 -27.57 -2.51
C LEU A 163 -4.92 -27.33 -3.47
N ALA A 164 -3.68 -27.54 -3.03
CA ALA A 164 -2.48 -27.34 -3.83
C ALA A 164 -2.24 -28.51 -4.80
N ASP A 165 -3.03 -28.56 -5.87
CA ASP A 165 -2.82 -29.51 -6.97
C ASP A 165 -1.93 -28.94 -8.08
N ASP A 166 -1.49 -29.82 -9.00
CA ASP A 166 -0.65 -29.45 -10.15
C ASP A 166 -1.28 -28.37 -11.04
N THR A 167 -2.61 -28.29 -11.07
CA THR A 167 -3.36 -27.30 -11.86
C THR A 167 -3.24 -25.92 -11.23
N VAL A 168 -3.44 -25.83 -9.91
CA VAL A 168 -3.26 -24.61 -9.12
C VAL A 168 -1.82 -24.14 -9.19
N GLU A 169 -0.85 -25.04 -9.03
CA GLU A 169 0.57 -24.71 -9.13
C GLU A 169 0.92 -24.08 -10.48
N THR A 170 0.49 -24.71 -11.58
CA THR A 170 0.77 -24.22 -12.93
C THR A 170 0.20 -22.82 -13.15
N ARG A 171 -1.03 -22.58 -12.68
CA ARG A 171 -1.69 -21.27 -12.80
C ARG A 171 -1.04 -20.19 -11.94
N VAL A 172 -0.76 -20.47 -10.67
CA VAL A 172 -0.08 -19.53 -9.77
C VAL A 172 1.34 -19.23 -10.25
N ARG A 173 2.04 -20.22 -10.81
CA ARG A 173 3.34 -20.02 -11.46
C ARG A 173 3.26 -19.06 -12.64
N GLN A 174 2.20 -19.15 -13.45
CA GLN A 174 1.96 -18.23 -14.56
C GLN A 174 1.69 -16.80 -14.06
N LEU A 175 0.84 -16.62 -13.05
CA LEU A 175 0.58 -15.32 -12.43
C LEU A 175 1.88 -14.68 -11.88
N ASN A 176 2.74 -15.49 -11.25
CA ASN A 176 3.99 -15.01 -10.67
C ASN A 176 5.04 -14.60 -11.72
N LYS A 177 5.04 -15.20 -12.91
CA LYS A 177 5.93 -14.79 -14.02
C LYS A 177 5.67 -13.35 -14.42
N THR A 178 4.40 -12.96 -14.52
CA THR A 178 4.00 -11.61 -14.86
C THR A 178 4.11 -10.67 -13.66
N ASN A 179 3.82 -11.14 -12.44
CA ASN A 179 3.77 -10.29 -11.25
C ASN A 179 4.38 -10.96 -10.01
N LYS A 180 5.56 -10.48 -9.58
CA LYS A 180 6.29 -11.01 -8.41
C LYS A 180 5.53 -10.92 -7.07
N LYS A 181 4.39 -10.23 -7.01
CA LYS A 181 3.55 -10.19 -5.80
C LYS A 181 2.97 -11.56 -5.44
N PHE A 182 2.91 -12.51 -6.39
CA PHE A 182 2.42 -13.87 -6.17
C PHE A 182 3.48 -14.84 -5.62
N GLU A 183 4.72 -14.40 -5.40
CA GLU A 183 5.84 -15.23 -4.92
C GLU A 183 5.48 -15.99 -3.63
N VAL A 184 4.83 -15.32 -2.67
CA VAL A 184 4.43 -15.93 -1.39
C VAL A 184 3.37 -17.02 -1.59
N LEU A 185 2.41 -16.81 -2.49
CA LEU A 185 1.39 -17.81 -2.79
C LEU A 185 2.01 -19.02 -3.49
N LEU A 186 2.92 -18.79 -4.44
CA LEU A 186 3.63 -19.87 -5.14
C LEU A 186 4.50 -20.70 -4.17
N GLU A 187 5.22 -20.04 -3.27
CA GLU A 187 6.06 -20.69 -2.26
C GLU A 187 5.21 -21.52 -1.26
N LEU A 188 4.02 -21.04 -0.91
CA LEU A 188 3.04 -21.79 -0.11
C LEU A 188 2.47 -23.00 -0.86
N VAL A 189 2.14 -22.87 -2.16
CA VAL A 189 1.68 -24.00 -3.00
C VAL A 189 2.76 -25.08 -3.06
N HIS A 190 4.02 -24.72 -3.31
CA HIS A 190 5.10 -25.70 -3.31
C HIS A 190 5.30 -26.36 -1.93
N SER A 191 5.19 -25.58 -0.85
CA SER A 191 5.35 -26.10 0.52
C SER A 191 4.23 -27.07 0.90
N SER A 192 3.04 -26.91 0.33
CA SER A 192 1.90 -27.81 0.57
C SER A 192 1.96 -29.07 -0.30
N GLN A 193 2.57 -29.01 -1.49
CA GLN A 193 2.83 -30.19 -2.33
C GLN A 193 4.00 -31.05 -1.82
N MET A 194 4.98 -30.45 -1.11
CA MET A 194 6.18 -31.14 -0.64
C MET A 194 6.01 -31.90 0.68
N GLY A 195 4.94 -31.66 1.43
CA GLY A 195 4.69 -32.44 2.64
C GLY A 195 4.15 -33.81 2.25
N GLU A 196 4.90 -34.86 2.59
CA GLU A 196 4.50 -36.26 2.41
C GLU A 196 3.39 -36.69 3.40
N ASP A 197 3.09 -35.84 4.38
CA ASP A 197 2.11 -36.10 5.43
C ASP A 197 0.71 -35.55 5.05
N GLU A 198 -0.33 -36.37 5.19
CA GLU A 198 -1.74 -35.98 4.95
C GLU A 198 -2.22 -34.82 5.85
N ASP A 199 -1.49 -34.47 6.91
CA ASP A 199 -1.86 -33.49 7.94
C ASP A 199 -0.79 -32.39 8.13
N ILE A 200 -0.34 -31.73 7.06
CA ILE A 200 0.58 -30.58 7.18
C ILE A 200 -0.10 -29.47 8.00
N SER A 201 0.45 -29.18 9.18
CA SER A 201 -0.06 -28.13 10.06
C SER A 201 0.23 -26.73 9.52
N GLN A 202 -0.65 -25.77 9.82
CA GLN A 202 -0.48 -24.34 9.46
C GLN A 202 0.89 -23.77 9.87
N GLU A 203 1.41 -24.19 11.02
CA GLU A 203 2.70 -23.75 11.54
C GLU A 203 3.90 -24.26 10.72
N GLU A 204 3.78 -25.46 10.13
CA GLU A 204 4.77 -26.07 9.25
C GLU A 204 4.89 -25.24 7.96
N LEU A 205 3.74 -24.87 7.37
CA LEU A 205 3.65 -24.10 6.13
C LEU A 205 4.22 -22.68 6.25
N ILE A 206 4.09 -22.03 7.41
CA ILE A 206 4.59 -20.66 7.61
C ILE A 206 6.05 -20.61 8.09
N LYS A 207 6.63 -21.74 8.51
CA LYS A 207 8.00 -21.84 9.04
C LYS A 207 9.09 -21.31 8.07
N PRO A 208 9.02 -21.55 6.74
CA PRO A 208 10.00 -21.01 5.79
C PRO A 208 10.03 -19.47 5.78
N PHE A 209 8.91 -18.84 6.11
CA PHE A 209 8.74 -17.39 6.06
C PHE A 209 9.24 -16.65 7.31
N LYS A 210 9.75 -17.34 8.34
CA LYS A 210 10.24 -16.72 9.60
C LYS A 210 11.29 -15.62 9.38
N ASN A 211 12.11 -15.75 8.33
CA ASN A 211 13.11 -14.74 7.96
C ASN A 211 12.48 -13.44 7.40
N LYS A 212 11.25 -13.51 6.87
CA LYS A 212 10.50 -12.37 6.31
C LYS A 212 9.44 -11.89 7.33
N ILE A 213 9.88 -11.17 8.39
CA ILE A 213 9.06 -10.79 9.56
C ILE A 213 7.68 -10.19 9.20
N LYS A 214 7.62 -9.27 8.22
CA LYS A 214 6.34 -8.64 7.80
C LYS A 214 5.37 -9.66 7.19
N THR A 215 5.87 -10.52 6.28
CA THR A 215 5.09 -11.59 5.65
C THR A 215 4.64 -12.62 6.68
N TYR A 216 5.56 -13.04 7.56
CA TYR A 216 5.28 -14.00 8.62
C TYR A 216 4.16 -13.53 9.56
N ASN A 217 4.21 -12.26 10.02
CA ASN A 217 3.15 -11.70 10.87
C ASN A 217 1.80 -11.66 10.15
N ARG A 218 1.79 -11.34 8.84
CA ARG A 218 0.56 -11.33 8.05
C ARG A 218 0.01 -12.74 7.85
N LEU A 219 0.85 -13.72 7.57
CA LEU A 219 0.44 -15.13 7.47
C LEU A 219 -0.14 -15.62 8.80
N LYS A 220 0.50 -15.29 9.92
CA LYS A 220 0.01 -15.61 11.26
C LYS A 220 -1.38 -15.02 11.54
N GLN A 221 -1.65 -13.78 11.10
CA GLN A 221 -2.98 -13.18 11.19
C GLN A 221 -4.01 -13.95 10.33
N LEU A 222 -3.62 -14.43 9.14
CA LEU A 222 -4.52 -15.18 8.28
C LEU A 222 -4.83 -16.58 8.83
N CYS A 223 -3.88 -17.22 9.52
CA CYS A 223 -4.11 -18.49 10.24
C CYS A 223 -5.17 -18.36 11.33
N THR A 224 -5.23 -17.23 12.04
CA THR A 224 -6.22 -17.02 13.13
C THR A 224 -7.65 -16.83 12.63
N LEU A 225 -7.86 -16.62 11.33
CA LEU A 225 -9.17 -16.42 10.75
C LEU A 225 -9.76 -17.77 10.36
N GLU A 226 -10.68 -18.28 11.18
CA GLU A 226 -11.39 -19.52 10.92
C GLU A 226 -12.20 -19.43 9.62
N VAL A 227 -12.21 -20.53 8.87
CA VAL A 227 -12.94 -20.67 7.62
C VAL A 227 -13.89 -21.86 7.76
N PRO A 228 -15.19 -21.64 8.03
CA PRO A 228 -16.15 -22.72 8.15
C PRO A 228 -16.63 -23.15 6.75
N LEU A 229 -15.73 -23.67 5.92
CA LEU A 229 -16.05 -24.19 4.59
C LEU A 229 -15.86 -25.71 4.55
N SER A 230 -16.59 -26.38 3.65
CA SER A 230 -16.24 -27.75 3.27
C SER A 230 -15.03 -27.71 2.31
N GLU A 231 -14.26 -28.79 2.23
CA GLU A 231 -13.11 -28.87 1.30
C GLU A 231 -13.51 -28.55 -0.15
N LYS A 232 -14.68 -29.02 -0.59
CA LYS A 232 -15.23 -28.74 -1.92
C LYS A 232 -15.55 -27.24 -2.10
N ALA A 233 -16.20 -26.63 -1.11
CA ALA A 233 -16.52 -25.20 -1.15
C ALA A 233 -15.25 -24.34 -1.09
N ALA A 234 -14.26 -24.74 -0.29
CA ALA A 234 -12.96 -24.08 -0.22
C ALA A 234 -12.22 -24.14 -1.57
N ARG A 235 -12.32 -25.28 -2.28
CA ARG A 235 -11.76 -25.45 -3.63
C ARG A 235 -12.44 -24.54 -4.66
N GLU A 236 -13.76 -24.50 -4.69
CA GLU A 236 -14.51 -23.61 -5.58
C GLU A 236 -14.19 -22.13 -5.32
N GLU A 237 -14.15 -21.75 -4.05
CA GLU A 237 -13.81 -20.39 -3.62
C GLU A 237 -12.38 -20.00 -4.01
N PHE A 238 -11.43 -20.92 -3.88
CA PHE A 238 -10.04 -20.71 -4.30
C PHE A 238 -9.96 -20.49 -5.81
N LEU A 239 -10.62 -21.34 -6.60
CA LEU A 239 -10.61 -21.24 -8.06
C LEU A 239 -11.32 -19.99 -8.56
N ASP A 240 -12.44 -19.58 -7.96
CA ASP A 240 -13.11 -18.32 -8.26
C ASP A 240 -12.19 -17.12 -7.99
N ALA A 241 -11.50 -17.12 -6.85
CA ALA A 241 -10.54 -16.06 -6.53
C ALA A 241 -9.36 -16.02 -7.51
N LEU A 242 -8.87 -17.19 -7.94
CA LEU A 242 -7.80 -17.32 -8.92
C LEU A 242 -8.23 -16.79 -10.30
N LEU A 243 -9.42 -17.16 -10.77
CA LEU A 243 -9.98 -16.69 -12.04
C LEU A 243 -10.14 -15.17 -12.07
N LYS A 244 -10.67 -14.58 -10.99
CA LYS A 244 -10.82 -13.11 -10.89
C LYS A 244 -9.47 -12.39 -10.96
N VAL A 245 -8.44 -12.96 -10.36
CA VAL A 245 -7.08 -12.39 -10.43
C VAL A 245 -6.49 -12.53 -11.83
N GLU A 246 -6.67 -13.67 -12.49
CA GLU A 246 -6.26 -13.87 -13.88
C GLU A 246 -6.93 -12.86 -14.82
N ASP A 247 -8.22 -12.59 -14.65
CA ASP A 247 -8.97 -11.62 -15.47
C ASP A 247 -8.50 -10.18 -15.22
N ILE A 248 -8.27 -9.80 -13.96
CA ILE A 248 -7.70 -8.49 -13.62
C ILE A 248 -6.32 -8.33 -14.28
N GLN A 249 -5.50 -9.39 -14.27
CA GLN A 249 -4.17 -9.34 -14.86
C GLN A 249 -4.22 -9.25 -16.39
N LYS A 250 -5.05 -10.05 -17.07
CA LYS A 250 -5.24 -9.97 -18.52
C LYS A 250 -5.73 -8.59 -18.96
N LYS A 251 -6.67 -8.01 -18.20
CA LYS A 251 -7.18 -6.65 -18.47
C LYS A 251 -6.10 -5.58 -18.28
N ALA A 252 -5.21 -5.75 -17.30
CA ALA A 252 -4.08 -4.84 -17.12
C ALA A 252 -3.06 -4.97 -18.27
N GLU A 253 -2.80 -6.18 -18.76
CA GLU A 253 -1.92 -6.42 -19.91
C GLU A 253 -2.51 -5.87 -21.21
N SER A 254 -3.82 -6.01 -21.47
CA SER A 254 -4.45 -5.48 -22.68
C SER A 254 -4.39 -3.95 -22.76
N LEU A 255 -4.61 -3.26 -21.64
CA LEU A 255 -4.54 -1.79 -21.57
C LEU A 255 -3.13 -1.26 -21.86
N LEU A 256 -2.07 -1.96 -21.42
CA LEU A 256 -0.70 -1.55 -21.70
C LEU A 256 -0.34 -1.68 -23.19
N ILE A 257 -0.88 -2.67 -23.87
CA ILE A 257 -0.68 -2.88 -25.31
C ILE A 257 -1.39 -1.79 -26.11
N GLU A 258 -2.62 -1.44 -25.72
CA GLU A 258 -3.40 -0.35 -26.36
C GLU A 258 -2.68 1.00 -26.24
N ASP A 259 -2.13 1.32 -25.06
CA ASP A 259 -1.35 2.55 -24.83
C ASP A 259 -0.06 2.60 -25.68
N GLU A 260 0.64 1.47 -25.85
CA GLU A 260 1.85 1.38 -26.69
C GLU A 260 1.54 1.56 -28.18
N GLU A 261 0.44 0.97 -28.67
CA GLU A 261 -0.02 1.13 -30.04
C GLU A 261 -0.44 2.58 -30.33
N GLU A 262 -1.14 3.20 -29.40
CA GLU A 262 -1.55 4.61 -29.50
C GLU A 262 -0.34 5.55 -29.47
N TYR A 263 0.65 5.29 -28.59
CA TYR A 263 1.91 6.03 -28.56
C TYR A 263 2.68 5.89 -29.87
N ALA A 264 2.81 4.68 -30.42
CA ALA A 264 3.49 4.43 -31.69
C ALA A 264 2.80 5.13 -32.87
N LYS A 265 1.46 5.19 -32.87
CA LYS A 265 0.65 5.89 -33.87
C LYS A 265 0.87 7.41 -33.79
N ASN A 266 0.90 7.97 -32.58
CA ASN A 266 1.17 9.39 -32.34
C ASN A 266 2.61 9.81 -32.72
N LEU A 267 3.59 8.91 -32.52
CA LEU A 267 4.98 9.15 -32.92
C LEU A 267 5.13 9.23 -34.46
N LYS A 268 4.40 8.39 -35.21
CA LYS A 268 4.38 8.41 -36.69
C LYS A 268 3.71 9.68 -37.23
N ALA A 269 2.60 10.12 -36.61
CA ALA A 269 1.91 11.35 -37.00
C ALA A 269 2.78 12.61 -36.83
N ARG A 270 3.63 12.65 -35.79
CA ARG A 270 4.58 13.76 -35.58
C ARG A 270 5.72 13.82 -36.60
N LYS A 271 6.16 12.68 -37.14
CA LYS A 271 7.22 12.63 -38.18
C LYS A 271 6.73 13.05 -39.57
N GLY A 272 5.43 12.98 -39.85
CA GLY A 272 4.85 13.38 -41.15
C GLY A 272 4.62 14.89 -41.35
N LYS A 273 4.80 15.73 -40.32
CA LYS A 273 4.57 17.20 -40.38
C LYS A 273 5.84 18.03 -40.61
N LYS A 274 6.99 17.39 -40.87
CA LYS A 274 8.23 18.05 -41.31
C LYS A 274 8.62 17.50 -42.69
N SER A 275 7.89 17.92 -43.71
CA SER A 275 8.35 17.90 -45.10
C SER A 275 7.71 19.03 -45.87
#